data_AF-E0QQF8-F1
#
_entry.id   AF-E0QQF8-F1
#
_cell.length_a   1.000
_cell.length_b   1.000
_cell.length_c   1.000
_cell.angle_alpha   90.00
_cell.angle_beta   90.00
_cell.angle_gamma   90.00
#
_symmetry.space_group_name_H-M   'P 1'
#
loop_
_entity.id
_entity.type
_entity.pdbx_description
1 polymer ?
#
loop_
_entity_poly.entity_id
_entity_poly.type
_entity_poly.pdbx_seq_one_letter_code
_entity_poly.pdbx_strand_id
1 'polypeptide(L)'
;MVKTYLPGKLSWQLRNVKERFGFKNEFKFTKVTQDTLPVFKKLVEVAYDSSTLLAAFVADSTCRDQFGNRPVWKAQADMTTQLVSHNLVPGEVACVFADVITTPRAISLAETVKRQTNFRLKRLAVANGVDLDSQACMELQLADLFAGAVSYERRLAAGIITTDGESPKARLVEHLKMVYGCDSLGDRSGRLIKIHTAQN
;
A
#
# COMPACT_ATOMS: atom_id res chain seq x y z
N MET A 1 1.93 -0.18 -1.30
CA MET A 1 3.02 0.81 -1.47
C MET A 1 2.43 2.12 -1.97
N VAL A 2 2.92 3.21 -1.40
CA VAL A 2 2.69 4.59 -1.83
C VAL A 2 4.03 5.11 -2.33
N LYS A 3 4.09 5.57 -3.58
CA LYS A 3 5.30 6.16 -4.17
C LYS A 3 5.03 7.60 -4.56
N THR A 4 5.89 8.50 -4.09
CA THR A 4 5.82 9.93 -4.36
C THR A 4 7.22 10.52 -4.52
N TYR A 5 7.34 11.58 -5.32
CA TYR A 5 8.56 12.38 -5.47
C TYR A 5 8.61 13.57 -4.51
N LEU A 6 7.50 13.85 -3.80
CA LEU A 6 7.36 15.00 -2.91
C LEU A 6 6.81 14.56 -1.53
N PRO A 7 7.55 13.70 -0.78
CA PRO A 7 7.06 13.11 0.47
C PRO A 7 6.65 14.17 1.50
N GLY A 8 7.46 15.22 1.72
CA GLY A 8 7.12 16.28 2.68
C GLY A 8 5.79 16.99 2.37
N LYS A 9 5.50 17.23 1.09
CA LYS A 9 4.25 17.86 0.63
C LYS A 9 3.07 16.92 0.84
N LEU A 10 3.19 15.67 0.41
CA LEU A 10 2.14 14.66 0.60
C LEU A 10 1.82 14.47 2.08
N SER A 11 2.83 14.30 2.93
CA SER A 11 2.68 14.16 4.38
C SER A 11 1.92 15.33 5.00
N TRP A 12 2.25 16.57 4.60
CA TRP A 12 1.55 17.77 5.07
C TRP A 12 0.08 17.79 4.62
N GLN A 13 -0.20 17.49 3.35
CA GLN A 13 -1.57 17.46 2.84
C GLN A 13 -2.43 16.39 3.53
N LEU A 14 -1.88 15.20 3.77
CA LEU A 14 -2.57 14.12 4.49
C LEU A 14 -2.83 14.49 5.97
N ARG A 15 -1.89 15.18 6.64
CA ARG A 15 -2.09 15.68 8.01
C ARG A 15 -3.19 16.74 8.08
N ASN A 16 -3.22 17.69 7.14
CA ASN A 16 -4.29 18.69 7.08
C ASN A 16 -5.67 18.06 6.93
N VAL A 17 -5.79 16.90 6.27
CA VAL A 17 -7.05 16.15 6.22
C VAL A 17 -7.44 15.66 7.63
N LYS A 18 -6.51 15.13 8.43
CA LYS A 18 -6.80 14.75 9.82
C LYS A 18 -7.30 15.94 10.63
N GLU A 19 -6.57 17.05 10.58
CA GLU A 19 -6.89 18.26 11.34
C GLU A 19 -8.25 18.84 10.95
N ARG A 20 -8.50 18.99 9.65
CA ARG A 20 -9.76 19.54 9.14
C ARG A 20 -10.99 18.72 9.54
N PHE A 21 -10.86 17.39 9.58
CA PHE A 21 -11.94 16.48 9.94
C PHE A 21 -11.94 16.11 11.43
N GLY A 22 -11.00 16.63 12.23
CA GLY A 22 -10.85 16.26 13.64
C GLY A 22 -10.53 14.78 13.88
N PHE A 23 -9.97 14.08 12.87
CA PHE A 23 -9.70 12.64 12.95
C PHE A 23 -8.40 12.37 13.70
N LYS A 24 -8.50 11.80 14.91
CA LYS A 24 -7.33 11.57 15.78
C LYS A 24 -6.63 10.23 15.56
N ASN A 25 -7.39 9.23 15.12
CA ASN A 25 -6.90 7.86 14.97
C ASN A 25 -5.92 7.72 13.80
N GLU A 26 -5.28 6.56 13.72
CA GLU A 26 -4.54 6.12 12.55
C GLU A 26 -5.50 5.78 11.39
N PHE A 27 -5.12 6.13 10.15
CA PHE A 27 -5.89 5.71 8.99
C PHE A 27 -5.65 4.24 8.69
N LYS A 28 -6.66 3.43 9.00
CA LYS A 28 -6.70 2.00 8.68
C LYS A 28 -8.02 1.67 7.99
N PHE A 29 -7.99 0.78 7.00
CA PHE A 29 -9.20 0.38 6.28
C PHE A 29 -10.28 -0.22 7.21
N THR A 30 -9.87 -0.83 8.33
CA THR A 30 -10.80 -1.33 9.36
C THR A 30 -11.56 -0.23 10.09
N LYS A 31 -11.08 1.01 10.07
CA LYS A 31 -11.69 2.19 10.71
C LYS A 31 -12.67 2.93 9.81
N VAL A 32 -12.94 2.41 8.61
CA VAL A 32 -13.92 2.97 7.67
C VAL A 32 -15.34 2.60 8.16
N THR A 33 -16.06 3.62 8.63
CA THR A 33 -17.45 3.58 9.09
C THR A 33 -18.25 4.65 8.34
N GLN A 34 -19.56 4.79 8.59
CA GLN A 34 -20.34 5.89 8.00
C GLN A 34 -19.75 7.25 8.37
N ASP A 35 -19.44 7.45 9.64
CA ASP A 35 -18.95 8.74 10.15
C ASP A 35 -17.56 9.10 9.63
N THR A 36 -16.70 8.10 9.44
CA THR A 36 -15.32 8.33 8.97
C THR A 36 -15.19 8.29 7.45
N LEU A 37 -16.19 7.79 6.72
CA LEU A 37 -16.12 7.69 5.26
C LEU A 37 -15.71 9.01 4.56
N PRO A 38 -16.22 10.19 4.94
CA PRO A 38 -15.82 11.45 4.30
C PRO A 38 -14.32 11.74 4.43
N VAL A 39 -13.71 11.46 5.59
CA VAL A 39 -12.26 11.70 5.78
C VAL A 39 -11.43 10.75 4.92
N PHE A 40 -11.83 9.47 4.83
CA PHE A 40 -11.13 8.49 4.01
C PHE A 40 -11.24 8.78 2.51
N LYS A 41 -12.41 9.22 2.02
CA LYS A 41 -12.56 9.68 0.64
C LYS A 41 -11.63 10.85 0.35
N LYS A 42 -11.50 11.80 1.28
CA LYS A 42 -10.60 12.94 1.08
C LYS A 42 -9.13 12.53 0.99
N LEU A 43 -8.69 11.49 1.69
CA LEU A 43 -7.31 10.97 1.55
C LEU A 43 -7.05 10.42 0.14
N VAL A 44 -8.03 9.71 -0.43
CA VAL A 44 -7.94 9.17 -1.78
C VAL A 44 -7.77 10.30 -2.79
N GLU A 45 -8.59 11.35 -2.69
CA GLU A 45 -8.49 12.55 -3.52
C GLU A 45 -7.11 13.22 -3.38
N VAL A 46 -6.65 13.46 -2.15
CA VAL A 46 -5.32 14.07 -1.89
C VAL A 46 -4.19 13.25 -2.50
N ALA A 47 -4.24 11.91 -2.38
CA ALA A 47 -3.25 11.04 -2.98
C ALA A 47 -3.21 11.19 -4.51
N TYR A 48 -4.39 11.20 -5.14
CA TYR A 48 -4.54 11.37 -6.58
C TYR A 48 -4.04 12.74 -7.07
N ASP A 49 -4.49 13.82 -6.43
CA ASP A 49 -4.11 15.21 -6.73
C ASP A 49 -2.59 15.43 -6.58
N SER A 50 -1.95 14.67 -5.69
CA SER A 50 -0.51 14.70 -5.47
C SER A 50 0.29 13.87 -6.49
N SER A 51 -0.36 13.31 -7.52
CA SER A 51 0.26 12.39 -8.49
C SER A 51 0.99 11.23 -7.82
N THR A 52 0.42 10.73 -6.74
CA THR A 52 0.98 9.61 -5.97
C THR A 52 0.68 8.31 -6.69
N LEU A 53 1.70 7.46 -6.87
CA LEU A 53 1.50 6.10 -7.37
C LEU A 53 1.09 5.20 -6.21
N LEU A 54 -0.10 4.60 -6.31
CA LEU A 54 -0.56 3.52 -5.47
C LEU A 54 -0.22 2.18 -6.13
N ALA A 55 0.58 1.36 -5.44
CA ALA A 55 0.99 0.07 -5.96
C ALA A 55 0.73 -1.06 -4.95
N ALA A 56 0.21 -2.19 -5.42
CA ALA A 56 -0.03 -3.39 -4.61
C ALA A 56 0.51 -4.65 -5.30
N PHE A 57 1.04 -5.55 -4.49
CA PHE A 57 1.41 -6.90 -4.90
C PHE A 57 0.58 -7.88 -4.08
N VAL A 58 -0.20 -8.71 -4.76
CA VAL A 58 -1.15 -9.62 -4.13
C VAL A 58 -0.62 -11.04 -4.24
N ALA A 59 -0.45 -11.71 -3.10
CA ALA A 59 -0.18 -13.14 -3.05
C ALA A 59 -1.50 -13.87 -2.82
N ASP A 60 -1.93 -14.69 -3.79
CA ASP A 60 -3.13 -15.50 -3.67
C ASP A 60 -2.77 -16.90 -3.14
N SER A 61 -3.09 -17.13 -1.87
CA SER A 61 -2.83 -18.41 -1.19
C SER A 61 -3.76 -19.54 -1.64
N THR A 62 -4.84 -19.25 -2.38
CA THR A 62 -5.75 -20.28 -2.90
C THR A 62 -5.15 -21.02 -4.09
N CYS A 63 -4.25 -20.37 -4.83
CA CYS A 63 -3.60 -20.94 -6.00
C CYS A 63 -2.35 -21.76 -5.64
N ARG A 64 -1.58 -21.35 -4.61
CA ARG A 64 -0.45 -22.10 -4.05
C ARG A 64 0.04 -21.45 -2.75
N ASP A 65 0.68 -22.22 -1.88
CA ASP A 65 1.52 -21.66 -0.82
C ASP A 65 2.77 -21.02 -1.44
N GLN A 66 2.71 -19.70 -1.67
CA GLN A 66 3.80 -18.93 -2.30
C GLN A 66 5.02 -18.77 -1.39
N PHE A 67 4.87 -19.02 -0.08
CA PHE A 67 5.90 -18.76 0.90
C PHE A 67 6.35 -20.02 1.64
N GLY A 68 5.61 -21.12 1.55
CA GLY A 68 5.98 -22.36 2.21
C GLY A 68 6.09 -22.17 3.72
N ASN A 69 7.07 -22.85 4.30
CA ASN A 69 7.46 -22.69 5.71
C ASN A 69 8.33 -21.44 5.96
N ARG A 70 8.35 -20.43 5.09
CA ARG A 70 9.13 -19.21 5.35
C ARG A 70 8.55 -18.48 6.56
N PRO A 71 9.41 -17.92 7.43
CA PRO A 71 8.96 -16.98 8.46
C PRO A 71 8.19 -15.82 7.83
N VAL A 72 7.10 -15.39 8.48
CA VAL A 72 6.20 -14.33 7.98
C VAL A 72 6.95 -13.07 7.55
N TRP A 73 7.92 -12.62 8.36
CA TRP A 73 8.72 -11.43 8.04
C TRP A 73 9.50 -11.56 6.73
N LYS A 74 9.97 -12.77 6.41
CA LYS A 74 10.75 -13.05 5.20
C LYS A 74 9.84 -13.08 3.98
N ALA A 75 8.65 -13.68 4.11
CA ALA A 75 7.61 -13.59 3.09
C ALA A 75 7.23 -12.14 2.80
N GLN A 76 7.05 -11.31 3.84
CA GLN A 76 6.80 -9.88 3.71
C GLN A 76 7.96 -9.14 3.03
N ALA A 77 9.21 -9.45 3.37
CA ALA A 77 10.39 -8.89 2.70
C ALA A 77 10.41 -9.24 1.21
N ASP A 78 10.17 -10.50 0.87
CA ASP A 78 10.17 -10.95 -0.52
C ASP A 78 9.05 -10.28 -1.33
N MET A 79 7.82 -10.23 -0.80
CA MET A 79 6.70 -9.50 -1.42
C MET A 79 6.99 -8.01 -1.59
N THR A 80 7.54 -7.38 -0.56
CA THR A 80 7.87 -5.95 -0.60
C THR A 80 8.97 -5.67 -1.61
N THR A 81 9.97 -6.55 -1.72
CA THR A 81 11.00 -6.48 -2.77
C THR A 81 10.40 -6.62 -4.17
N GLN A 82 9.46 -7.54 -4.39
CA GLN A 82 8.73 -7.63 -5.66
C GLN A 82 7.99 -6.32 -5.95
N LEU A 83 7.25 -5.80 -4.96
CA LEU A 83 6.48 -4.57 -5.10
C LEU A 83 7.36 -3.36 -5.44
N VAL A 84 8.48 -3.18 -4.73
CA VAL A 84 9.41 -2.06 -4.97
C VAL A 84 10.09 -2.21 -6.32
N SER A 85 10.71 -3.36 -6.59
CA SER A 85 11.51 -3.55 -7.81
C SER A 85 10.72 -3.40 -9.12
N HIS A 86 9.44 -3.82 -9.16
CA HIS A 86 8.60 -3.66 -10.35
C HIS A 86 8.07 -2.24 -10.56
N ASN A 87 8.13 -1.38 -9.53
CA ASN A 87 7.58 -0.03 -9.57
C ASN A 87 8.64 1.07 -9.61
N LEU A 88 9.93 0.71 -9.57
CA LEU A 88 11.02 1.63 -9.86
C LEU A 88 11.30 1.69 -11.37
N VAL A 89 11.47 2.90 -11.89
CA VAL A 89 11.85 3.10 -13.29
C VAL A 89 13.38 3.05 -13.46
N PRO A 90 13.91 2.78 -14.67
CA PRO A 90 15.35 2.83 -14.92
C PRO A 90 15.96 4.16 -14.48
N GLY A 91 17.11 4.12 -13.82
CA GLY A 91 17.81 5.30 -13.30
C GLY A 91 17.25 5.89 -12.01
N GLU A 92 16.07 5.48 -11.55
CA GLU A 92 15.47 5.98 -10.31
C GLU A 92 16.16 5.43 -9.06
N VAL A 93 16.44 6.30 -8.10
CA VAL A 93 16.92 5.95 -6.76
C VAL A 93 15.88 6.39 -5.73
N ALA A 94 15.45 5.47 -4.88
CA ALA A 94 14.41 5.72 -3.87
C ALA A 94 14.91 5.51 -2.44
N CYS A 95 14.17 6.08 -1.50
CA CYS A 95 14.20 5.68 -0.09
C CYS A 95 12.95 4.85 0.19
N VAL A 96 13.10 3.75 0.92
CA VAL A 96 11.99 2.88 1.31
C VAL A 96 11.67 3.10 2.77
N PHE A 97 10.40 3.43 3.05
CA PHE A 97 9.83 3.38 4.39
C PHE A 97 8.96 2.15 4.48
N ALA A 98 9.22 1.28 5.45
CA ALA A 98 8.42 0.10 5.73
C ALA A 98 7.83 0.23 7.13
N ASP A 99 6.66 -0.37 7.34
CA ASP A 99 6.09 -0.46 8.68
C ASP A 99 6.91 -1.41 9.56
N VAL A 100 7.02 -1.08 10.84
CA VAL A 100 7.69 -1.94 11.82
C VAL A 100 6.88 -3.23 11.98
N ILE A 101 7.53 -4.36 11.68
CA ILE A 101 6.98 -5.70 11.90
C ILE A 101 7.85 -6.46 12.90
N THR A 102 7.31 -7.55 13.45
CA THR A 102 8.10 -8.47 14.27
C THR A 102 9.14 -9.21 13.43
N THR A 103 10.41 -8.91 13.64
CA THR A 103 11.56 -9.57 13.04
C THR A 103 12.46 -10.20 14.11
N PRO A 104 13.35 -11.14 13.74
CA PRO A 104 14.43 -11.56 14.62
C PRO A 104 15.34 -10.39 15.01
N ARG A 105 16.07 -10.54 16.12
CA ARG A 105 17.00 -9.50 16.61
C ARG A 105 17.96 -9.05 15.50
N ALA A 106 18.18 -7.74 15.41
CA ALA A 106 19.06 -7.10 14.43
C ALA A 106 18.67 -7.29 12.96
N ILE A 107 17.42 -7.66 12.67
CA ILE A 107 16.90 -7.72 11.29
C ILE A 107 15.93 -6.55 11.07
N SER A 108 16.27 -5.69 10.11
CA SER A 108 15.36 -4.67 9.57
C SER A 108 14.67 -5.20 8.31
N LEU A 109 13.36 -4.99 8.22
CA LEU A 109 12.59 -5.34 7.02
C LEU A 109 13.04 -4.42 5.86
N ALA A 110 13.07 -3.12 6.09
CA ALA A 110 13.42 -2.13 5.08
C ALA A 110 14.87 -2.29 4.56
N GLU A 111 15.84 -2.59 5.44
CA GLU A 111 17.22 -2.85 5.00
C GLU A 111 17.29 -4.15 4.18
N THR A 112 16.53 -5.18 4.55
CA THR A 112 16.44 -6.41 3.76
C THR A 112 15.88 -6.14 2.36
N VAL A 113 14.80 -5.37 2.26
CA VAL A 113 14.18 -4.96 0.99
C VAL A 113 15.16 -4.15 0.14
N LYS A 114 15.90 -3.21 0.74
CA LYS A 114 16.96 -2.43 0.08
C LYS A 114 18.00 -3.35 -0.55
N ARG A 115 18.59 -4.27 0.23
CA ARG A 115 19.63 -5.18 -0.27
C ARG A 115 19.09 -6.06 -1.40
N GLN A 116 17.91 -6.67 -1.21
CA GLN A 116 17.31 -7.56 -2.20
C GLN A 116 16.94 -6.83 -3.50
N THR A 117 16.40 -5.60 -3.39
CA THR A 117 16.02 -4.79 -4.56
C THR A 117 17.25 -4.36 -5.36
N ASN A 118 18.31 -3.88 -4.70
CA ASN A 118 19.56 -3.50 -5.36
C ASN A 118 20.23 -4.71 -6.02
N PHE A 119 20.24 -5.86 -5.35
CA PHE A 119 20.73 -7.12 -5.91
C PHE A 119 19.97 -7.52 -7.17
N ARG A 120 18.63 -7.49 -7.11
CA ARG A 120 17.77 -7.87 -8.25
C ARG A 120 17.92 -6.93 -9.45
N LEU A 121 17.96 -5.62 -9.21
CA LEU A 121 18.05 -4.62 -10.25
C LEU A 121 19.49 -4.38 -10.75
N LYS A 122 20.49 -5.02 -10.12
CA LYS A 122 21.92 -4.91 -10.44
C LYS A 122 22.42 -3.47 -10.49
N ARG A 123 21.88 -2.61 -9.63
CA ARG A 123 22.21 -1.18 -9.53
C ARG A 123 21.83 -0.62 -8.16
N LEU A 124 22.31 0.58 -7.84
CA LEU A 124 21.77 1.36 -6.73
C LEU A 124 20.37 1.85 -7.11
N ALA A 125 19.33 1.22 -6.56
CA ALA A 125 17.93 1.55 -6.79
C ALA A 125 17.23 2.01 -5.50
N VAL A 126 17.68 1.51 -4.35
CA VAL A 126 17.26 1.93 -3.02
C VAL A 126 18.49 2.42 -2.27
N ALA A 127 18.54 3.72 -1.99
CA ALA A 127 19.64 4.34 -1.26
C ALA A 127 19.55 4.05 0.24
N ASN A 128 18.33 4.11 0.79
CA ASN A 128 18.10 3.86 2.21
C ASN A 128 16.78 3.09 2.44
N GLY A 129 16.74 2.31 3.51
CA GLY A 129 15.56 1.60 4.00
C GLY A 129 15.39 1.88 5.50
N VAL A 130 14.20 2.32 5.92
CA VAL A 130 13.90 2.60 7.33
C VAL A 130 12.60 1.91 7.72
N ASP A 131 12.63 1.19 8.84
CA ASP A 131 11.42 0.69 9.50
C ASP A 131 10.86 1.82 10.39
N LEU A 132 9.59 2.18 10.19
CA LEU A 132 8.92 3.27 10.90
C LEU A 132 7.65 2.76 11.56
N ASP A 133 7.31 3.34 12.71
CA ASP A 133 5.98 3.20 13.28
C ASP A 133 4.98 3.90 12.34
N SER A 134 3.99 3.16 11.85
CA SER A 134 2.95 3.68 10.96
C SER A 134 2.21 4.89 11.55
N GLN A 135 2.11 5.03 12.87
CA GLN A 135 1.50 6.21 13.51
C GLN A 135 2.29 7.51 13.23
N ALA A 136 3.59 7.39 12.98
CA ALA A 136 4.47 8.52 12.69
C ALA A 136 4.54 8.90 11.20
N CYS A 137 4.01 8.08 10.28
CA CYS A 137 4.11 8.29 8.84
C CYS A 137 2.75 8.18 8.13
N MET A 138 2.26 9.30 7.61
CA MET A 138 0.96 9.36 6.91
C MET A 138 0.94 8.50 5.64
N GLU A 139 2.07 8.41 4.94
CA GLU A 139 2.23 7.65 3.71
C GLU A 139 2.13 6.15 3.95
N LEU A 140 2.62 5.66 5.10
CA LEU A 140 2.42 4.27 5.51
C LEU A 140 0.94 3.99 5.80
N GLN A 141 0.25 4.90 6.50
CA GLN A 141 -1.19 4.75 6.74
C GLN A 141 -2.02 4.80 5.44
N LEU A 142 -1.62 5.62 4.47
CA LEU A 142 -2.22 5.63 3.13
C LEU A 142 -1.95 4.31 2.39
N ALA A 143 -0.75 3.74 2.52
CA ALA A 143 -0.41 2.45 1.93
C ALA A 143 -1.26 1.32 2.53
N ASP A 144 -1.49 1.33 3.85
CA ASP A 144 -2.35 0.40 4.56
C ASP A 144 -3.82 0.53 4.14
N LEU A 145 -4.31 1.76 4.00
CA LEU A 145 -5.65 2.03 3.51
C LEU A 145 -5.84 1.42 2.12
N PHE A 146 -4.89 1.66 1.21
CA PHE A 146 -4.93 1.14 -0.15
C PHE A 146 -4.83 -0.39 -0.18
N ALA A 147 -3.89 -0.98 0.57
CA ALA A 147 -3.76 -2.43 0.68
C ALA A 147 -5.04 -3.08 1.23
N GLY A 148 -5.68 -2.45 2.22
CA GLY A 148 -6.96 -2.89 2.76
C GLY A 148 -8.11 -2.82 1.75
N ALA A 149 -8.16 -1.77 0.92
CA ALA A 149 -9.15 -1.65 -0.15
C ALA A 149 -8.97 -2.73 -1.23
N VAL A 150 -7.74 -2.98 -1.67
CA VAL A 150 -7.42 -4.05 -2.61
C VAL A 150 -7.81 -5.41 -2.02
N SER A 151 -7.40 -5.70 -0.78
CA SER A 151 -7.74 -6.96 -0.10
C SER A 151 -9.25 -7.15 0.02
N TYR A 152 -9.99 -6.08 0.36
CA TYR A 152 -11.45 -6.12 0.48
C TYR A 152 -12.12 -6.51 -0.84
N GLU A 153 -11.80 -5.82 -1.94
CA GLU A 153 -12.44 -6.13 -3.23
C GLU A 153 -12.05 -7.51 -3.75
N ARG A 154 -10.79 -7.94 -3.55
CA ARG A 154 -10.36 -9.29 -3.93
C ARG A 154 -11.09 -10.38 -3.16
N ARG A 155 -11.29 -10.20 -1.85
CA ARG A 155 -12.05 -11.14 -1.02
C ARG A 155 -13.53 -11.16 -1.39
N LEU A 156 -14.09 -10.02 -1.78
CA LEU A 156 -15.46 -9.93 -2.26
C LEU A 156 -15.63 -10.66 -3.60
N ALA A 157 -14.73 -10.42 -4.56
CA ALA A 157 -14.72 -11.08 -5.86
C ALA A 157 -14.51 -12.60 -5.75
N ALA A 158 -13.75 -13.06 -4.75
CA ALA A 158 -13.55 -14.48 -4.45
C ALA A 158 -14.70 -15.12 -3.62
N GLY A 159 -15.74 -14.36 -3.24
CA GLY A 159 -16.84 -14.86 -2.42
C GLY A 159 -16.46 -15.18 -0.96
N ILE A 160 -15.27 -14.77 -0.49
CA ILE A 160 -14.79 -14.99 0.89
C ILE A 160 -15.56 -14.10 1.88
N ILE A 161 -15.97 -12.92 1.43
CA ILE A 161 -16.81 -12.00 2.18
C ILE A 161 -18.02 -11.63 1.34
N THR A 162 -19.16 -11.37 1.99
CA THR A 162 -20.37 -10.85 1.35
C THR A 162 -20.62 -9.42 1.80
N THR A 163 -21.26 -8.63 0.94
CA THR A 163 -21.75 -7.29 1.27
C THR A 163 -23.02 -7.05 0.48
N ASP A 164 -23.91 -6.25 1.06
CA ASP A 164 -25.06 -5.63 0.41
C ASP A 164 -24.69 -4.54 -0.62
N GLY A 165 -23.40 -4.24 -0.80
CA GLY A 165 -22.91 -3.18 -1.69
C GLY A 165 -22.98 -1.77 -1.09
N GLU A 166 -23.72 -1.59 0.01
CA GLU A 166 -23.95 -0.27 0.63
C GLU A 166 -23.01 0.02 1.80
N SER A 167 -22.23 -0.98 2.24
CA SER A 167 -21.30 -0.80 3.35
C SER A 167 -20.32 0.37 3.12
N PRO A 168 -19.91 1.11 4.16
CA PRO A 168 -18.95 2.22 4.03
C PRO A 168 -17.63 1.82 3.35
N LYS A 169 -17.18 0.57 3.55
CA LYS A 169 -16.00 0.01 2.88
C LYS A 169 -16.20 -0.17 1.38
N ALA A 170 -17.35 -0.72 0.97
CA ALA A 170 -17.71 -0.82 -0.45
C ALA A 170 -17.78 0.57 -1.11
N ARG A 171 -18.42 1.54 -0.44
CA ARG A 171 -18.52 2.93 -0.92
C ARG A 171 -17.17 3.64 -1.00
N LEU A 172 -16.21 3.32 -0.13
CA LEU A 172 -14.84 3.84 -0.23
C LEU A 172 -14.07 3.22 -1.39
N VAL A 173 -14.17 1.90 -1.58
CA VAL A 173 -13.55 1.19 -2.71
C VAL A 173 -14.08 1.74 -4.03
N GLU A 174 -15.41 1.92 -4.15
CA GLU A 174 -16.03 2.49 -5.34
C GLU A 174 -15.56 3.94 -5.60
N HIS A 175 -15.42 4.74 -4.55
CA HIS A 175 -14.87 6.09 -4.69
C HIS A 175 -13.40 6.08 -5.12
N LEU A 176 -12.57 5.18 -4.58
CA LEU A 176 -11.19 5.00 -5.02
C LEU A 176 -11.13 4.64 -6.50
N LYS A 177 -12.01 3.73 -6.91
CA LYS A 177 -12.15 3.31 -8.30
C LYS A 177 -12.50 4.45 -9.24
N MET A 178 -13.50 5.25 -8.86
CA MET A 178 -13.88 6.46 -9.58
C MET A 178 -12.72 7.46 -9.71
N VAL A 179 -12.04 7.79 -8.61
CA VAL A 179 -10.95 8.78 -8.59
C VAL A 179 -9.77 8.34 -9.47
N TYR A 180 -9.40 7.06 -9.40
CA TYR A 180 -8.29 6.51 -10.20
C TYR A 180 -8.70 6.02 -11.60
N GLY A 181 -9.97 6.20 -11.98
CA GLY A 181 -10.50 5.82 -13.30
C GLY A 181 -10.40 4.33 -13.57
N CYS A 182 -10.91 3.50 -12.66
CA CYS A 182 -10.82 2.05 -12.78
C CYS A 182 -12.08 1.29 -12.39
N ASP A 183 -12.42 0.27 -13.18
CA ASP A 183 -13.63 -0.54 -12.94
C ASP A 183 -13.47 -1.57 -11.80
N SER A 184 -12.21 -1.95 -11.52
CA SER A 184 -11.84 -2.87 -10.43
C SER A 184 -10.42 -2.61 -9.93
N LEU A 185 -10.14 -3.06 -8.71
CA LEU A 185 -8.82 -3.25 -8.10
C LEU A 185 -8.27 -4.66 -8.39
N GLY A 186 -8.63 -5.17 -9.57
CA GLY A 186 -8.03 -6.32 -10.26
C GLY A 186 -6.58 -6.06 -10.71
N ASP A 187 -5.97 -7.04 -11.37
CA ASP A 187 -4.62 -6.88 -11.92
C ASP A 187 -4.62 -5.80 -12.99
N ARG A 188 -3.73 -4.81 -12.85
CA ARG A 188 -3.69 -3.65 -13.74
C ARG A 188 -2.39 -2.89 -13.66
N SER A 189 -2.04 -2.22 -14.76
CA SER A 189 -0.90 -1.31 -14.84
C SER A 189 -1.35 0.03 -15.41
N GLY A 190 -1.72 0.95 -14.53
CA GLY A 190 -2.09 2.33 -14.86
C GLY A 190 -0.99 3.33 -14.48
N ARG A 191 -1.23 4.61 -14.81
CA ARG A 191 -0.29 5.71 -14.52
C ARG A 191 -0.05 5.89 -13.01
N LEU A 192 -1.14 5.97 -12.23
CA LEU A 192 -1.11 6.24 -10.78
C LEU A 192 -1.60 5.07 -9.93
N ILE A 193 -2.01 3.96 -10.56
CA ILE A 193 -2.43 2.75 -9.86
C ILE A 193 -1.85 1.52 -10.54
N LYS A 194 -1.16 0.66 -9.79
CA LYS A 194 -0.56 -0.58 -10.27
C LYS A 194 -0.86 -1.71 -9.30
N ILE A 195 -1.51 -2.76 -9.77
CA ILE A 195 -1.86 -3.92 -8.94
C ILE A 195 -1.44 -5.15 -9.70
N HIS A 196 -0.65 -6.01 -9.05
CA HIS A 196 -0.13 -7.21 -9.66
C HIS A 196 -0.34 -8.39 -8.72
N THR A 197 -1.00 -9.44 -9.18
CA THR A 197 -1.04 -10.71 -8.46
C THR A 197 0.20 -11.49 -8.81
N ALA A 198 0.86 -12.09 -7.82
CA ALA A 198 1.98 -13.00 -8.05
C ALA A 198 1.57 -14.11 -9.03
N GLN A 199 2.05 -14.02 -10.28
CA GLN A 199 1.90 -15.05 -11.30
C GLN A 199 3.07 -16.04 -11.16
N ASN A 200 2.79 -17.30 -11.51
CA ASN A 200 3.71 -18.44 -11.43
C ASN A 200 5.06 -18.18 -12.11
#